data_AF-A0A014LIV3-F1
#
_entry.id   AF-A0A014LIV3-F1
#
_cell.length_a   1.000
_cell.length_b   1.000
_cell.length_c   1.000
_cell.angle_alpha   90.00
_cell.angle_beta   90.00
_cell.angle_gamma   90.00
#
_symmetry.space_group_name_H-M   'P 1'
#
loop_
_entity.id
_entity.type
_entity.pdbx_description
1 polymer ?
#
loop_
_entity_poly.entity_id
_entity_poly.type
_entity_poly.pdbx_seq_one_letter_code
_entity_poly.pdbx_strand_id
1 'polypeptide(L)'
;MRESVRWVPPLDAETLEHILVKMRGWDPLDCDAIFEDLADALDHQAPEDSEADQLACRLNDSLGQLVNIALAGRADQRDHETTVLVERAHTVRSKERPIGSWTAIGHLRRLAWVTNELLERLSQTGRIDVIP
;
A
#
# COMPACT_ATOMS: atom_id res chain seq x y z
N MET A 1 -4.32 -22.91 49.83
CA MET A 1 -3.48 -22.92 48.61
C MET A 1 -4.36 -22.49 47.45
N ARG A 2 -4.04 -21.39 46.76
CA ARG A 2 -4.69 -21.05 45.48
C ARG A 2 -3.86 -21.70 44.38
N GLU A 3 -4.45 -22.61 43.63
CA GLU A 3 -3.81 -23.19 42.45
C GLU A 3 -3.52 -22.09 41.44
N SER A 4 -2.25 -21.99 41.03
CA SER A 4 -1.82 -21.07 39.97
C SER A 4 -2.25 -21.68 38.65
N VAL A 5 -3.20 -21.05 37.96
CA VAL A 5 -3.55 -21.46 36.59
C VAL A 5 -2.32 -21.27 35.72
N ARG A 6 -1.86 -22.34 35.06
CA ARG A 6 -0.75 -22.28 34.11
C ARG A 6 -1.19 -21.43 32.92
N TRP A 7 -0.56 -20.27 32.76
CA TRP A 7 -0.79 -19.43 31.60
C TRP A 7 -0.37 -20.18 30.33
N VAL A 8 -1.29 -20.24 29.37
CA VAL A 8 -1.04 -20.78 28.03
C VAL A 8 -1.00 -19.58 27.08
N PRO A 9 0.13 -19.33 26.39
CA PRO A 9 0.21 -18.24 25.45
C PRO A 9 -0.83 -18.44 24.34
N PRO A 10 -1.52 -17.36 23.90
CA PRO A 10 -2.52 -17.45 22.85
C PRO A 10 -1.91 -17.72 21.46
N LEU A 11 -0.59 -17.60 21.32
CA LEU A 11 0.16 -17.83 20.08
C LEU A 11 1.33 -18.79 20.37
N ASP A 12 1.63 -19.68 19.42
CA ASP A 12 2.82 -20.52 19.49
C ASP A 12 4.10 -19.74 19.15
N ALA A 13 5.24 -20.37 19.39
CA ALA A 13 6.55 -19.76 19.18
C ALA A 13 6.80 -19.39 17.72
N GLU A 14 6.32 -20.21 16.77
CA GLU A 14 6.45 -19.98 15.33
C GLU A 14 5.67 -18.73 14.89
N THR A 15 4.44 -18.58 15.38
CA THR A 15 3.60 -17.41 15.11
C THR A 15 4.21 -16.14 15.69
N LEU A 16 4.78 -16.22 16.90
CA LEU A 16 5.48 -15.09 17.52
C LEU A 16 6.75 -14.70 16.75
N GLU A 17 7.51 -15.68 16.26
CA GLU A 17 8.70 -15.44 15.43
C GLU A 17 8.31 -14.77 14.10
N HIS A 18 7.22 -15.22 13.47
CA HIS A 18 6.69 -14.60 12.25
C HIS A 18 6.25 -13.15 12.45
N ILE A 19 5.57 -12.85 13.57
CA ILE A 19 5.20 -11.49 13.93
C ILE A 19 6.45 -10.63 14.16
N LEU A 20 7.46 -11.16 14.88
CA LEU A 20 8.72 -10.46 15.12
C LEU A 20 9.48 -10.13 13.83
N VAL A 21 9.51 -11.04 12.86
CA VAL A 21 10.11 -10.79 11.54
C VAL A 21 9.38 -9.65 10.84
N LYS A 22 8.04 -9.68 10.83
CA LYS A 22 7.22 -8.61 10.23
C LYS A 22 7.40 -7.26 10.93
N MET A 23 7.49 -7.24 12.26
CA MET A 23 7.72 -6.02 13.02
C MET A 23 9.13 -5.45 12.79
N ARG A 24 10.14 -6.29 12.62
CA ARG A 24 11.51 -5.85 12.34
C ARG A 24 11.70 -5.36 10.90
N GLY A 25 10.97 -5.94 9.96
CA GLY A 25 10.92 -5.49 8.57
C GLY A 25 9.84 -4.45 8.31
N TRP A 26 9.20 -3.93 9.35
CA TRP A 26 8.16 -2.92 9.18
C TRP A 26 8.80 -1.59 8.80
N ASP A 27 8.44 -1.10 7.62
CA ASP A 27 8.79 0.22 7.12
C ASP A 27 7.57 1.13 7.27
N PRO A 28 7.69 2.30 7.95
CA PRO A 28 6.62 3.28 8.02
C PRO A 28 6.21 3.74 6.62
N LEU A 29 4.94 4.15 6.47
CA LEU A 29 4.49 4.79 5.25
C LEU A 29 5.21 6.15 5.10
N ASP A 30 5.98 6.30 4.02
CA ASP A 30 6.63 7.55 3.66
C ASP A 30 5.75 8.31 2.64
N CYS A 31 4.92 9.23 3.13
CA CYS A 31 4.04 10.01 2.29
C CYS A 31 4.80 10.93 1.33
N ASP A 32 5.96 11.46 1.74
CA ASP A 32 6.76 12.38 0.92
C ASP A 32 7.33 11.63 -0.29
N ALA A 33 7.91 10.44 -0.05
CA ALA A 33 8.39 9.57 -1.13
C ALA A 33 7.26 9.16 -2.09
N ILE A 34 6.04 8.92 -1.57
CA ILE A 34 4.89 8.63 -2.42
C ILE A 34 4.55 9.84 -3.30
N PHE A 35 4.55 11.06 -2.77
CA PHE A 35 4.27 12.24 -3.58
C PHE A 35 5.32 12.50 -4.66
N GLU A 36 6.60 12.27 -4.36
CA GLU A 36 7.67 12.30 -5.37
C GLU A 36 7.41 11.27 -6.48
N ASP A 37 7.13 10.02 -6.10
CA ASP A 37 6.84 8.95 -7.06
C ASP A 37 5.57 9.25 -7.90
N LEU A 38 4.55 9.87 -7.30
CA LEU A 38 3.34 10.30 -7.98
C LEU A 38 3.63 11.44 -8.97
N ALA A 39 4.45 12.41 -8.59
CA ALA A 39 4.85 13.51 -9.46
C ALA A 39 5.56 12.99 -10.70
N ASP A 40 6.53 12.10 -10.52
CA ASP A 40 7.29 11.50 -11.62
C ASP A 40 6.40 10.63 -12.54
N ALA A 41 5.45 9.88 -11.98
CA ALA A 41 4.60 8.98 -12.75
C ALA A 41 3.51 9.70 -13.55
N LEU A 42 3.01 10.81 -13.01
CA LEU A 42 1.90 11.59 -13.58
C LEU A 42 2.37 12.77 -14.44
N ASP A 43 3.67 13.02 -14.52
CA ASP A 43 4.23 14.03 -15.41
C ASP A 43 3.80 13.79 -16.88
N HIS A 44 3.69 14.90 -17.61
CA HIS A 44 3.50 14.92 -19.05
C HIS A 44 4.65 14.25 -19.80
N GLN A 45 5.89 14.44 -19.33
CA GLN A 45 7.05 13.72 -19.86
C GLN A 45 7.08 12.31 -19.28
N ALA A 46 7.06 11.29 -20.16
CA ALA A 46 7.17 9.92 -19.71
C ALA A 46 8.61 9.63 -19.22
N PRO A 47 8.77 8.91 -18.09
CA PRO A 47 10.08 8.44 -17.65
C PRO A 47 10.67 7.44 -18.64
N GLU A 48 11.99 7.26 -18.58
CA GLU A 48 12.67 6.23 -19.37
C GLU A 48 12.22 4.83 -18.93
N ASP A 49 12.28 3.83 -19.82
CA ASP A 49 11.73 2.49 -19.55
C ASP A 49 12.28 1.86 -18.26
N SER A 50 13.58 2.02 -17.96
CA SER A 50 14.20 1.48 -16.73
C SER A 50 13.78 2.21 -15.46
N GLU A 51 13.43 3.49 -15.57
CA GLU A 51 12.93 4.30 -14.46
C GLU A 51 11.45 4.03 -14.24
N ALA A 52 10.67 3.90 -15.32
CA ALA A 52 9.26 3.53 -15.29
C ALA A 52 9.02 2.20 -14.56
N ASP A 53 9.88 1.19 -14.80
CA ASP A 53 9.81 -0.09 -14.10
C ASP A 53 10.07 0.04 -12.59
N GLN A 54 11.09 0.82 -12.20
CA GLN A 54 11.42 1.05 -10.79
C GLN A 54 10.30 1.82 -10.09
N LEU A 55 9.77 2.84 -10.75
CA LEU A 55 8.67 3.66 -10.25
C LEU A 55 7.39 2.83 -10.07
N ALA A 56 7.09 1.94 -11.03
CA ALA A 56 5.97 1.02 -10.92
C ALA A 56 6.13 0.06 -9.74
N CYS A 57 7.35 -0.44 -9.46
CA CYS A 57 7.62 -1.26 -8.29
C CYS A 57 7.37 -0.51 -6.99
N ARG A 58 7.95 0.69 -6.83
CA ARG A 58 7.76 1.51 -5.61
C ARG A 58 6.30 1.88 -5.38
N LEU A 59 5.60 2.34 -6.42
CA LEU A 59 4.17 2.65 -6.31
C LEU A 59 3.31 1.41 -5.99
N ASN A 60 3.68 0.22 -6.47
CA ASN A 60 2.96 -1.01 -6.14
C ASN A 60 3.12 -1.39 -4.66
N ASP A 61 4.33 -1.21 -4.12
CA ASP A 61 4.63 -1.44 -2.71
C ASP A 61 3.88 -0.43 -1.82
N SER A 62 3.95 0.87 -2.15
CA SER A 62 3.21 1.93 -1.48
C SER A 62 1.70 1.71 -1.51
N LEU A 63 1.15 1.36 -2.67
CA LEU A 63 -0.28 1.03 -2.80
C LEU A 63 -0.66 -0.20 -1.96
N GLY A 64 0.23 -1.19 -1.86
CA GLY A 64 0.06 -2.33 -0.96
C GLY A 64 -0.02 -1.91 0.51
N GLN A 65 0.84 -0.98 0.95
CA GLN A 65 0.78 -0.43 2.30
C GLN A 65 -0.51 0.34 2.56
N LEU A 66 -0.95 1.18 1.63
CA LEU A 66 -2.22 1.94 1.76
C LEU A 66 -3.43 1.02 1.88
N VAL A 67 -3.49 -0.07 1.08
CA VAL A 67 -4.53 -1.09 1.21
C VAL A 67 -4.50 -1.75 2.59
N ASN A 68 -3.32 -2.09 3.10
CA ASN A 68 -3.20 -2.68 4.44
C ASN A 68 -3.67 -1.72 5.53
N ILE A 69 -3.35 -0.42 5.42
CA ILE A 69 -3.83 0.63 6.35
C ILE A 69 -5.36 0.73 6.29
N ALA A 70 -5.94 0.77 5.09
CA ALA A 70 -7.39 0.83 4.89
C ALA A 70 -8.10 -0.36 5.57
N LEU A 71 -7.61 -1.58 5.34
CA LEU A 71 -8.18 -2.81 5.88
C LEU A 71 -7.99 -2.92 7.40
N ALA A 72 -6.78 -2.62 7.91
CA ALA A 72 -6.50 -2.62 9.35
C ALA A 72 -7.37 -1.59 10.09
N GLY A 73 -7.57 -0.43 9.47
CA GLY A 73 -8.47 0.60 9.96
C GLY A 73 -9.96 0.25 9.83
N ARG A 74 -10.32 -0.77 9.06
CA ARG A 74 -11.70 -1.06 8.62
C ARG A 74 -12.34 0.15 7.93
N ALA A 75 -11.57 0.88 7.13
CA ALA A 75 -12.05 2.01 6.34
C ALA A 75 -12.94 1.50 5.19
N ASP A 76 -12.57 0.37 4.59
CA ASP A 76 -13.34 -0.39 3.60
C ASP A 76 -14.76 -0.79 4.05
N GLN A 77 -15.01 -0.86 5.36
CA GLN A 77 -16.32 -1.20 5.93
C GLN A 77 -17.17 0.03 6.28
N ARG A 78 -16.55 1.20 6.38
CA ARG A 78 -17.19 2.45 6.83
C ARG A 78 -17.35 3.47 5.71
N ASP A 79 -16.56 3.33 4.66
CA ASP A 79 -16.53 4.24 3.54
C ASP A 79 -16.54 3.46 2.22
N HIS A 80 -17.64 3.62 1.47
CA HIS A 80 -17.84 2.92 0.21
C HIS A 80 -16.78 3.28 -0.83
N GLU A 81 -16.34 4.53 -0.88
CA GLU A 81 -15.29 4.97 -1.80
C GLU A 81 -13.97 4.26 -1.50
N THR A 82 -13.59 4.12 -0.23
CA THR A 82 -12.43 3.32 0.18
C THR A 82 -12.57 1.87 -0.28
N THR A 83 -13.76 1.25 -0.17
CA THR A 83 -13.98 -0.13 -0.68
C THR A 83 -13.67 -0.22 -2.17
N VAL A 84 -14.21 0.71 -2.98
CA VAL A 84 -14.01 0.75 -4.43
C VAL A 84 -12.53 0.95 -4.78
N LEU A 85 -11.84 1.83 -4.05
CA LEU A 85 -10.42 2.10 -4.27
C LEU A 85 -9.55 0.89 -3.89
N VAL A 86 -9.88 0.15 -2.83
CA VAL A 86 -9.19 -1.10 -2.47
C VAL A 86 -9.37 -2.16 -3.56
N GLU A 87 -10.58 -2.33 -4.11
CA GLU A 87 -10.82 -3.27 -5.22
C GLU A 87 -10.06 -2.87 -6.49
N ARG A 88 -10.02 -1.58 -6.82
CA ARG A 88 -9.21 -1.05 -7.92
C ARG A 88 -7.72 -1.28 -7.68
N ALA A 89 -7.25 -1.09 -6.45
CA ALA A 89 -5.87 -1.35 -6.06
C ALA A 89 -5.50 -2.82 -6.28
N HIS A 90 -6.34 -3.75 -5.84
CA HIS A 90 -6.12 -5.17 -6.12
C HIS A 90 -6.09 -5.47 -7.63
N THR A 91 -7.03 -4.89 -8.38
CA THR A 91 -7.13 -5.09 -9.84
C THR A 91 -5.92 -4.56 -10.59
N VAL A 92 -5.40 -3.39 -10.24
CA VAL A 92 -4.23 -2.83 -10.92
C VAL A 92 -2.96 -3.57 -10.53
N ARG A 93 -2.82 -3.99 -9.27
CA ARG A 93 -1.65 -4.74 -8.77
C ARG A 93 -1.59 -6.19 -9.26
N SER A 94 -2.74 -6.81 -9.53
CA SER A 94 -2.82 -8.21 -10.00
C SER A 94 -2.59 -8.35 -11.51
N LYS A 95 -2.58 -7.24 -12.27
CA LYS A 95 -2.31 -7.31 -13.71
C LYS A 95 -0.87 -7.68 -13.92
N GLU A 96 -0.67 -8.74 -14.70
CA GLU A 96 0.65 -9.16 -15.16
C GLU A 96 1.33 -7.99 -15.86
N ARG A 97 2.65 -7.85 -15.62
CA ARG A 97 3.43 -6.71 -16.11
C ARG A 97 3.25 -6.59 -17.63
N PRO A 98 2.78 -5.43 -18.14
CA PRO A 98 2.56 -5.28 -19.56
C PRO A 98 3.87 -5.40 -20.34
N ILE A 99 3.83 -6.07 -21.49
CA ILE A 99 4.95 -6.13 -22.43
C ILE A 99 4.84 -4.95 -23.41
N GLY A 100 5.89 -4.13 -23.49
CA GLY A 100 5.98 -2.94 -24.35
C GLY A 100 5.95 -1.61 -23.58
N SER A 101 6.67 -0.60 -24.07
CA SER A 101 6.87 0.68 -23.37
C SER A 101 5.57 1.47 -23.15
N TRP A 102 4.74 1.63 -24.18
CA TRP A 102 3.47 2.37 -24.07
C TRP A 102 2.46 1.71 -23.11
N THR A 103 2.43 0.38 -23.06
CA THR A 103 1.55 -0.37 -22.16
C THR A 103 2.07 -0.33 -20.72
N ALA A 104 3.39 -0.31 -20.53
CA ALA A 104 4.05 -0.11 -19.23
C ALA A 104 3.77 1.29 -18.65
N ILE A 105 3.94 2.37 -19.43
CA ILE A 105 3.63 3.74 -19.00
C ILE A 105 2.13 3.90 -18.67
N GLY A 106 1.25 3.30 -19.49
CA GLY A 106 -0.18 3.30 -19.19
C GLY A 106 -0.54 2.53 -17.91
N HIS A 107 0.21 1.49 -17.56
CA HIS A 107 0.05 0.78 -16.30
C HIS A 107 0.59 1.58 -15.11
N LEU A 108 1.78 2.16 -15.24
CA LEU A 108 2.38 3.06 -14.26
C LEU A 108 1.43 4.21 -13.89
N ARG A 109 0.85 4.90 -14.89
CA ARG A 109 -0.11 5.99 -14.63
C ARG A 109 -1.37 5.52 -13.91
N ARG A 110 -1.84 4.30 -14.18
CA ARG A 110 -2.98 3.72 -13.45
C ARG A 110 -2.61 3.37 -12.01
N LEU A 111 -1.42 2.84 -11.77
CA LEU A 111 -0.90 2.61 -10.41
C LEU A 111 -0.82 3.93 -9.65
N ALA A 112 -0.21 4.95 -10.24
CA ALA A 112 -0.07 6.27 -9.65
C ALA A 112 -1.45 6.87 -9.32
N TRP A 113 -2.39 6.85 -10.28
CA TRP A 113 -3.73 7.40 -10.05
C TRP A 113 -4.47 6.71 -8.90
N VAL A 114 -4.48 5.37 -8.85
CA VAL A 114 -5.16 4.65 -7.75
C VAL A 114 -4.45 4.89 -6.40
N THR A 115 -3.12 5.03 -6.41
CA THR A 115 -2.33 5.37 -5.22
C THR A 115 -2.69 6.74 -4.69
N ASN A 116 -2.76 7.76 -5.56
CA ASN A 116 -3.15 9.12 -5.20
C ASN A 116 -4.55 9.16 -4.58
N GLU A 117 -5.54 8.57 -5.26
CA GLU A 117 -6.94 8.59 -4.79
C GLU A 117 -7.10 7.88 -3.44
N LEU A 118 -6.43 6.75 -3.24
CA LEU A 118 -6.49 6.03 -1.96
C LEU A 118 -5.78 6.80 -0.84
N LEU A 119 -4.62 7.40 -1.12
CA LEU A 119 -3.90 8.23 -0.16
C LEU A 119 -4.74 9.43 0.28
N GLU A 120 -5.29 10.18 -0.68
CA GLU A 120 -6.17 11.33 -0.42
C GLU A 120 -7.40 10.91 0.40
N ARG A 121 -8.04 9.79 0.04
CA ARG A 121 -9.23 9.31 0.76
C ARG A 121 -8.92 8.93 2.21
N LEU A 122 -7.80 8.24 2.43
CA LEU A 122 -7.36 7.86 3.78
C LEU A 122 -6.94 9.08 4.61
N SER A 123 -6.36 10.10 3.98
CA SER A 123 -6.07 11.39 4.62
C SER A 123 -7.35 12.11 5.06
N GLN A 124 -8.32 12.26 4.15
CA GLN A 124 -9.60 12.92 4.43
C GLN A 124 -10.44 12.23 5.51
N THR A 125 -10.28 10.91 5.66
CA THR A 125 -10.98 10.12 6.68
C THR A 125 -10.21 10.00 8.00
N GLY A 126 -9.08 10.71 8.13
CA GLY A 126 -8.27 10.78 9.35
C GLY A 126 -7.52 9.49 9.67
N ARG A 127 -7.12 8.73 8.64
CA ARG A 127 -6.39 7.46 8.77
C ARG A 127 -4.91 7.57 8.51
N ILE A 128 -4.51 8.63 7.83
CA ILE A 128 -3.12 9.01 7.59
C ILE A 128 -3.04 10.50 7.86
N ASP A 129 -2.09 10.92 8.71
CA ASP A 129 -1.76 12.32 8.86
C ASP A 129 -0.80 12.69 7.72
N VAL A 130 -1.35 13.27 6.66
CA VAL A 130 -0.53 13.88 5.60
C VAL A 130 -0.21 15.30 6.05
N ILE A 131 1.07 15.58 6.31
CA ILE A 131 1.50 16.94 6.66
C ILE A 131 1.35 17.81 5.39
N PRO A 132 0.60 18.92 5.45
CA PRO A 132 0.38 19.80 4.31
C PRO A 132 1.61 20.63 3.92
#